data_AF-A0A3N9XU88-F1
#
_entry.id   AF-A0A3N9XU88-F1
#
_cell.length_a   1.000
_cell.length_b   1.000
_cell.length_c   1.000
_cell.angle_alpha   90.00
_cell.angle_beta   90.00
_cell.angle_gamma   90.00
#
_symmetry.space_group_name_H-M   'P 1'
#
loop_
_entity.id
_entity.type
_entity.pdbx_description
1 polymer ?
#
loop_
_entity_poly.entity_id
_entity_poly.type
_entity_poly.pdbx_seq_one_letter_code
_entity_poly.pdbx_strand_id
1 'polypeptide(L)' 'MPRQRPVAENLPPLPLPLREKRDQQVKIRLTPSEIERLAVMRPDLTPSGIVALLVDDVLAGRYRPGWAVPQESGQTD' A
#
# COMPACT_ATOMS: atom_id res chain seq x y z
N MET A 1 -42.42 28.22 32.86
CA MET A 1 -41.60 27.94 31.66
C MET A 1 -41.20 26.46 31.65
N PRO A 2 -41.96 25.56 30.99
CA PRO A 2 -41.47 24.21 30.75
C PRO A 2 -40.59 24.22 29.48
N ARG A 3 -39.29 23.98 29.65
CA ARG A 3 -38.35 23.81 28.52
C ARG A 3 -38.61 22.45 27.87
N GLN A 4 -39.24 22.45 26.70
CA GLN A 4 -39.31 21.29 25.82
C GLN A 4 -37.88 20.99 25.31
N ARG A 5 -37.40 19.77 25.51
CA ARG A 5 -36.18 19.28 24.87
C ARG A 5 -36.55 18.85 23.46
N PRO A 6 -35.88 19.32 22.39
CA PRO A 6 -36.11 18.76 21.07
C PRO A 6 -35.54 17.34 21.04
N VAL A 7 -36.42 16.38 20.80
CA VAL A 7 -36.09 14.98 20.54
C VAL A 7 -35.25 14.94 19.26
N ALA A 8 -34.07 14.34 19.35
CA ALA A 8 -33.16 14.11 18.23
C ALA A 8 -33.69 13.00 17.30
N GLU A 9 -34.84 13.22 16.68
CA GLU A 9 -35.56 12.23 15.86
C GLU A 9 -35.27 12.36 14.35
N ASN A 10 -34.35 13.23 13.94
CA ASN A 10 -34.02 13.46 12.52
C ASN A 10 -32.52 13.56 12.24
N LEU A 11 -31.70 12.79 12.96
CA LEU A 11 -30.31 12.61 12.53
C LEU A 11 -30.25 11.49 11.48
N PRO A 12 -29.75 11.75 10.25
CA PRO A 12 -29.48 10.70 9.31
C PRO A 12 -28.51 9.69 9.94
N PRO A 13 -28.62 8.38 9.65
CA PRO A 13 -27.72 7.39 10.21
C PRO A 13 -26.28 7.84 9.94
N LEU A 14 -25.47 7.91 11.00
CA LEU A 14 -24.05 8.19 10.87
C LEU A 14 -23.49 7.24 9.82
N PRO A 15 -22.73 7.72 8.82
CA PRO A 15 -22.13 6.84 7.83
C PRO A 15 -21.33 5.78 8.59
N LEU A 16 -21.65 4.50 8.33
CA LEU A 16 -20.85 3.37 8.80
C LEU A 16 -19.38 3.72 8.53
N PRO A 17 -18.44 3.47 9.48
CA PRO A 17 -17.05 3.84 9.29
C PRO A 17 -16.61 3.28 7.94
N LEU A 18 -16.24 4.21 7.04
CA LEU A 18 -15.73 3.92 5.70
C LEU A 18 -14.73 2.79 5.91
N ARG A 19 -15.08 1.58 5.46
CA ARG A 19 -14.36 0.32 5.69
C ARG A 19 -12.88 0.63 5.86
N GLU A 20 -12.40 0.72 7.10
CA GLU A 20 -11.02 1.12 7.37
C GLU A 20 -10.16 0.21 6.51
N LYS A 21 -9.46 0.78 5.53
CA LYS A 21 -8.47 0.03 4.77
C LYS A 21 -7.43 -0.35 5.80
N ARG A 22 -7.58 -1.52 6.41
CA ARG A 22 -6.57 -2.08 7.28
C ARG A 22 -5.34 -2.22 6.39
N ASP A 23 -4.29 -1.48 6.72
CA ASP A 23 -3.00 -1.64 6.05
C ASP A 23 -2.62 -3.11 6.18
N GLN A 24 -2.69 -3.83 5.06
CA GLN A 24 -2.38 -5.24 5.06
C GLN A 24 -0.87 -5.37 5.18
N GLN A 25 -0.42 -5.78 6.37
CA GLN A 25 0.99 -5.99 6.62
C GLN A 25 1.44 -7.30 5.96
N VAL A 26 2.46 -7.22 5.11
CA VAL A 26 3.10 -8.38 4.49
C VAL A 26 4.53 -8.48 4.99
N LYS A 27 4.94 -9.68 5.40
CA LYS A 27 6.31 -9.95 5.83
C LYS A 27 7.19 -10.25 4.62
N ILE A 28 8.10 -9.34 4.29
CA ILE A 28 9.12 -9.54 3.26
C ILE A 28 10.42 -9.94 3.94
N ARG A 29 11.06 -11.01 3.47
CA ARG A 29 12.36 -11.44 3.98
C ARG A 29 13.45 -10.83 3.11
N LEU A 30 14.30 -10.03 3.73
CA LEU A 30 15.50 -9.46 3.11
C LEU A 30 16.71 -9.92 3.91
N THR A 31 17.81 -10.17 3.22
CA THR A 31 19.12 -10.38 3.83
C THR A 31 19.66 -9.07 4.41
N PRO A 32 20.58 -9.12 5.39
CA PRO A 32 21.20 -7.91 5.93
C PRO A 32 21.83 -7.02 4.85
N SER A 33 22.51 -7.61 3.88
CA SER A 33 23.15 -6.88 2.78
C SER A 33 22.16 -6.19 1.85
N GLU A 34 20.96 -6.75 1.65
CA GLU A 34 19.89 -6.10 0.89
C GLU A 34 19.32 -4.91 1.67
N ILE A 35 19.15 -5.05 2.99
CA ILE A 35 18.69 -3.95 3.85
C ILE A 35 19.70 -2.80 3.84
N GLU A 36 20.99 -3.10 3.97
CA GLU A 36 22.07 -2.12 3.89
C GLU A 36 22.10 -1.41 2.54
N ARG A 37 21.96 -2.16 1.44
CA ARG A 37 21.89 -1.59 0.10
C ARG A 37 20.72 -0.61 -0.06
N LEU A 38 19.54 -0.97 0.45
CA LEU A 38 18.38 -0.08 0.43
C LEU A 38 18.64 1.20 1.22
N ALA A 39 19.20 1.09 2.43
CA ALA A 39 19.52 2.24 3.28
C ALA A 39 20.53 3.20 2.63
N VAL A 40 21.51 2.67 1.87
CA VAL A 40 22.48 3.49 1.14
C VAL A 40 21.88 4.16 -0.09
N MET A 41 20.96 3.49 -0.80
CA MET A 41 20.35 4.04 -2.03
C MET A 41 19.53 5.31 -1.79
N ARG A 42 18.73 5.34 -0.72
CA ARG A 42 17.87 6.47 -0.34
C ARG A 42 17.93 6.67 1.18
N PRO A 43 18.97 7.40 1.67
CA PRO A 43 19.19 7.55 3.11
C PRO A 43 18.11 8.38 3.81
N ASP A 44 17.28 9.10 3.05
CA ASP A 44 16.10 9.83 3.50
C ASP A 44 14.91 8.91 3.82
N LEU A 45 14.94 7.64 3.41
CA LEU A 45 13.84 6.69 3.55
C LEU A 45 14.23 5.46 4.36
N THR A 46 13.26 4.90 5.07
CA THR A 46 13.42 3.57 5.68
C THR A 46 13.43 2.49 4.58
N PRO A 47 14.08 1.34 4.80
CA PRO A 47 14.04 0.22 3.85
C PRO A 47 12.60 -0.18 3.46
N SER A 48 11.68 -0.20 4.42
CA SER A 48 10.26 -0.47 4.17
C SER A 48 9.60 0.60 3.29
N GLY A 49 9.94 1.88 3.48
CA GLY A 49 9.45 2.96 2.64
C GLY A 49 9.94 2.86 1.19
N ILE A 50 11.19 2.44 0.98
CA ILE A 50 11.74 2.21 -0.36
C ILE A 50 10.99 1.04 -1.04
N VAL A 51 10.75 -0.05 -0.31
CA VAL A 51 9.99 -1.19 -0.84
C VAL A 51 8.55 -0.80 -1.19
N ALA A 52 7.89 0.04 -0.39
CA ALA A 52 6.55 0.52 -0.70
C ALA A 52 6.51 1.29 -2.03
N LEU A 53 7.48 2.18 -2.28
CA LEU A 53 7.58 2.91 -3.54
C LEU A 53 7.81 1.99 -4.74
N LEU A 54 8.65 0.96 -4.60
CA LEU A 54 8.87 -0.03 -5.64
C LEU A 54 7.60 -0.83 -5.97
N VAL A 55 6.83 -1.21 -4.94
CA VAL A 55 5.54 -1.88 -5.11
C VAL A 55 4.57 -0.96 -5.84
N ASP A 56 4.50 0.31 -5.46
CA ASP A 56 3.64 1.30 -6.14
C ASP A 56 4.04 1.49 -7.61
N ASP A 57 5.33 1.50 -7.94
CA ASP A 57 5.81 1.57 -9.32
C ASP A 57 5.41 0.35 -10.15
N VAL A 58 5.46 -0.85 -9.56
CA VAL A 58 5.00 -2.09 -10.22
C VAL A 58 3.50 -2.06 -10.44
N LEU A 59 2.72 -1.71 -9.41
CA LEU A 59 1.27 -1.66 -9.48
C LEU A 59 0.77 -0.57 -10.44
N ALA A 60 1.48 0.55 -10.53
CA ALA A 60 1.19 1.61 -11.48
C ALA A 60 1.71 1.32 -12.90
N GLY A 61 2.42 0.21 -13.11
CA GLY A 61 2.97 -0.20 -14.41
C GLY A 61 4.16 0.64 -14.89
N ARG A 62 4.74 1.49 -14.02
CA ARG A 62 5.95 2.28 -14.32
C ARG A 62 7.21 1.42 -14.35
N TYR A 63 7.21 0.35 -13.57
CA TYR A 63 8.28 -0.65 -13.57
C TYR A 63 7.72 -2.04 -13.86
N ARG A 64 8.32 -2.75 -14.82
CA ARG A 64 8.01 -4.15 -15.09
C ARG A 64 9.18 -5.02 -14.64
N PRO A 65 9.05 -5.76 -13.53
CA PRO A 65 10.12 -6.64 -13.09
C PRO A 65 10.26 -7.80 -14.09
N GLY A 66 11.48 -8.32 -14.25
CA GLY A 66 11.77 -9.34 -15.27
C GLY A 66 10.93 -10.61 -15.17
N TRP A 67 10.46 -10.97 -13.97
CA TRP A 67 9.55 -12.11 -13.76
C TRP A 67 8.10 -11.84 -14.23
N ALA A 68 7.72 -10.56 -14.40
CA ALA A 68 6.41 -10.16 -14.90
C ALA A 68 6.39 -9.99 -16.44
N VAL A 69 7.55 -10.06 -17.10
CA VAL A 69 7.63 -10.11 -18.56
C VAL A 69 7.34 -11.55 -18.97
N PRO A 70 6.34 -11.80 -19.84
CA PRO A 70 6.15 -13.12 -20.41
C PRO A 70 7.46 -13.50 -21.11
N GLN A 71 8.11 -14.56 -20.66
CA GLN A 71 9.17 -15.19 -21.45
C GLN A 71 8.50 -15.59 -22.76
N GLU A 72 8.88 -14.99 -23.88
CA GLU A 72 8.49 -15.49 -25.19
C GLU A 72 9.13 -16.87 -25.35
N SER A 73 8.41 -17.90 -24.91
CA SER A 73 8.69 -19.28 -25.22
C SER A 73 8.38 -19.49 -26.69
N GLY A 74 9.34 -19.25 -27.58
CA GLY A 74 9.23 -19.65 -28.98
C GLY A 74 9.97 -18.78 -29.98
N GLN A 75 11.30 -18.80 -29.96
CA GLN A 75 12.07 -18.69 -31.20
C GLN A 75 12.47 -20.13 -31.60
N THR A 76 11.55 -20.81 -32.27
CA THR A 76 11.90 -21.87 -33.22
C THR A 76 11.71 -21.27 -34.60
N ASP A 77 12.81 -20.90 -35.24
CA ASP A 77 13.10 -21.20 -36.65
C ASP A 77 14.61 -21.24 -36.84
#